data_AF-E7N697-F1
#
_entry.id   AF-E7N697-F1
#
_cell.length_a   1.000
_cell.length_b   1.000
_cell.length_c   1.000
_cell.angle_alpha   90.00
_cell.angle_beta   90.00
_cell.angle_gamma   90.00
#
_symmetry.space_group_name_H-M   'P 1'
#
loop_
_entity.id
_entity.type
_entity.pdbx_description
1 polymer ?
#
loop_
_entity_poly.entity_id
_entity_poly.type
_entity_poly.pdbx_seq_one_letter_code
_entity_poly.pdbx_strand_id
1 'polypeptide(L)'
;PAAHRAWTSGEPATVHSRTRVAGLAVGASFALTQSMLGRGLNDFILVDDDAIQGSVGLMATHAHTLAEGAGAAGLAGLMADPTRQGRCAIICTGGNAEDHELAGISAAAGSAVGTDETLSR
;
A
#
# COMPACT_ATOMS: atom_id res chain seq x y z
N PRO A 1 6.47 -4.54 11.05
CA PRO A 1 5.03 -4.29 11.33
C PRO A 1 4.55 -5.10 12.55
N ALA A 2 3.94 -4.44 13.54
CA ALA A 2 3.53 -5.10 14.80
C ALA A 2 2.50 -6.22 14.56
N ALA A 3 1.48 -5.93 13.74
CA ALA A 3 0.40 -6.85 13.46
C ALA A 3 0.89 -8.17 12.82
N HIS A 4 1.72 -8.07 11.79
CA HIS A 4 2.35 -9.23 11.15
C HIS A 4 3.17 -10.07 12.14
N ARG A 5 4.06 -9.44 12.93
CA ARG A 5 4.90 -10.19 13.89
C ARG A 5 4.06 -10.96 14.89
N ALA A 6 3.00 -10.33 15.42
CA ALA A 6 2.12 -10.99 16.36
C ALA A 6 1.31 -12.13 15.72
N TRP A 7 0.84 -11.94 14.49
CA TRP A 7 0.13 -13.00 13.77
C TRP A 7 1.02 -14.21 13.47
N THR A 8 2.26 -13.98 13.00
CA THR A 8 3.21 -15.06 12.68
C THR A 8 3.69 -15.81 13.93
N SER A 9 3.92 -15.09 15.04
CA SER A 9 4.44 -15.70 16.27
C SER A 9 3.35 -16.26 17.20
N GLY A 10 2.11 -15.81 17.05
CA GLY A 10 1.02 -16.07 18.01
C GLY A 10 1.10 -15.25 19.30
N GLU A 11 2.10 -14.39 19.45
CA GLU A 11 2.37 -13.63 20.67
C GLU A 11 2.16 -12.11 20.46
N PRO A 12 1.73 -11.34 21.48
CA PRO A 12 1.65 -9.89 21.37
C PRO A 12 2.99 -9.26 20.97
N ALA A 13 2.95 -8.28 20.06
CA ALA A 13 4.14 -7.60 19.58
C ALA A 13 4.01 -6.08 19.69
N THR A 14 5.08 -5.46 20.18
CA THR A 14 5.30 -4.01 20.13
C THR A 14 6.60 -3.73 19.39
N VAL A 15 6.55 -2.84 18.41
CA VAL A 15 7.67 -2.44 17.57
C VAL A 15 7.65 -0.93 17.38
N HIS A 16 8.83 -0.33 17.25
CA HIS A 16 8.90 1.05 16.77
C HIS A 16 8.47 1.11 15.30
N SER A 17 7.43 1.89 15.00
CA SER A 17 6.99 2.10 13.63
C SER A 17 7.90 3.11 12.94
N ARG A 18 8.30 2.81 11.69
CA ARG A 18 9.17 3.67 10.87
C ARG A 18 8.54 4.09 9.54
N THR A 19 7.30 3.66 9.28
CA THR A 19 6.60 4.04 8.05
C THR A 19 6.19 5.49 8.13
N ARG A 20 6.29 6.19 6.99
CA ARG A 20 5.75 7.55 6.79
C ARG A 20 4.23 7.53 6.62
N VAL A 21 3.64 6.37 6.39
CA VAL A 21 2.19 6.21 6.16
C VAL A 21 1.44 6.24 7.49
N ALA A 22 0.86 7.39 7.83
CA ALA A 22 0.25 7.65 9.14
C ALA A 22 -0.79 6.60 9.54
N GLY A 23 -1.71 6.24 8.64
CA GLY A 23 -2.76 5.24 8.91
C GLY A 23 -2.25 3.82 9.18
N LEU A 24 -0.98 3.52 8.85
CA LEU A 24 -0.32 2.25 9.11
C LEU A 24 0.76 2.34 10.19
N ALA A 25 0.99 3.53 10.76
CA ALA A 25 2.07 3.79 11.72
C ALA A 25 1.76 3.25 13.13
N VAL A 26 1.19 2.06 13.23
CA VAL A 26 0.78 1.41 14.47
C VAL A 26 1.89 0.49 14.98
N GLY A 27 2.43 0.83 16.15
CA GLY A 27 3.54 0.12 16.78
C GLY A 27 3.15 -1.08 17.65
N ALA A 28 1.86 -1.34 17.89
CA ALA A 28 1.41 -2.41 18.78
C ALA A 28 0.37 -3.32 18.11
N SER A 29 0.36 -4.59 18.49
CA SER A 29 -0.72 -5.52 18.15
C SER A 29 -1.88 -5.41 19.14
N PHE A 30 -3.11 -5.63 18.67
CA PHE A 30 -4.31 -5.67 19.52
C PHE A 30 -4.92 -7.07 19.58
N ALA A 31 -5.19 -7.57 20.78
CA ALA A 31 -5.61 -8.96 21.00
C ALA A 31 -6.89 -9.34 20.23
N LEU A 32 -7.92 -8.48 20.24
CA LEU A 32 -9.15 -8.73 19.50
C LEU A 32 -8.90 -8.83 17.99
N THR A 33 -8.15 -7.88 17.42
CA THR A 33 -7.79 -7.89 16.01
C THR A 33 -7.00 -9.13 15.65
N GLN A 34 -6.01 -9.52 16.46
CA GLN A 34 -5.22 -10.73 16.22
C GLN A 34 -6.04 -12.02 16.27
N SER A 35 -6.99 -12.10 17.21
CA SER A 35 -7.93 -13.22 17.27
C SER A 35 -8.76 -13.35 15.99
N MET A 36 -9.18 -12.23 15.40
CA MET A 36 -9.92 -12.24 14.14
C MET A 36 -9.01 -12.64 12.96
N LEU A 37 -7.80 -12.07 12.89
CA LEU A 37 -6.84 -12.40 11.83
C LEU A 37 -6.41 -13.87 11.87
N GLY A 38 -6.19 -14.44 13.05
CA GLY A 38 -5.81 -15.84 13.21
C GLY A 38 -6.88 -16.85 12.76
N ARG A 39 -8.14 -16.42 12.62
CA ARG A 39 -9.25 -17.30 12.18
C ARG A 39 -9.47 -17.30 10.68
N GLY A 40 -9.06 -16.25 9.97
CA GLY A 40 -9.54 -16.02 8.60
C GLY A 40 -8.58 -15.30 7.66
N LEU A 41 -7.43 -14.82 8.14
CA LEU A 41 -6.43 -14.24 7.25
C LEU A 41 -5.61 -15.35 6.59
N ASN A 42 -5.55 -15.36 5.26
CA ASN A 42 -4.73 -16.31 4.52
C ASN A 42 -3.23 -15.97 4.57
N ASP A 43 -2.89 -14.68 4.44
CA ASP A 43 -1.50 -14.24 4.35
C ASP A 43 -1.34 -12.74 4.67
N PHE A 44 -0.10 -12.35 4.99
CA PHE A 44 0.36 -10.97 5.13
C PHE A 44 1.38 -10.65 4.03
N ILE A 45 1.05 -9.70 3.18
CA ILE A 45 2.01 -9.12 2.23
C ILE A 45 2.62 -7.87 2.88
N LEU A 46 3.95 -7.83 2.96
CA LEU A 46 4.68 -6.66 3.44
C LEU A 46 5.20 -5.86 2.25
N VAL A 47 4.97 -4.55 2.30
CA VAL A 47 5.43 -3.59 1.30
C VAL A 47 6.15 -2.44 1.98
N ASP A 48 7.00 -1.75 1.24
CA ASP A 48 7.67 -0.53 1.69
C ASP A 48 6.85 0.73 1.33
N ASP A 49 7.27 1.86 1.89
CA ASP A 49 6.59 3.15 1.72
C ASP A 49 6.65 3.64 0.25
N ASP A 50 7.66 3.23 -0.52
CA ASP A 50 7.84 3.68 -1.91
C ASP A 50 6.89 2.92 -2.85
N ALA A 51 6.69 1.62 -2.61
CA ALA A 51 5.67 0.82 -3.29
C ALA A 51 4.24 1.32 -2.99
N ILE A 52 4.00 1.75 -1.75
CA ILE A 52 2.73 2.40 -1.37
C ILE A 52 2.56 3.70 -2.15
N GLN A 53 3.59 4.57 -2.19
CA GLN A 53 3.54 5.83 -2.92
C GLN A 53 3.31 5.63 -4.43
N GLY A 54 3.96 4.64 -5.03
CA GLY A 54 3.71 4.26 -6.42
C GLY A 54 2.25 3.86 -6.65
N SER A 55 1.66 3.14 -5.69
CA SER A 55 0.26 2.72 -5.74
C SER A 55 -0.73 3.88 -5.60
N VAL A 56 -0.42 4.87 -4.76
CA VAL A 56 -1.17 6.14 -4.72
C VAL A 56 -1.19 6.79 -6.10
N GLY A 57 -0.03 6.86 -6.76
CA GLY A 57 0.10 7.40 -8.12
C GLY A 57 -0.72 6.62 -9.15
N LEU A 58 -0.71 5.28 -9.09
CA LEU A 58 -1.52 4.43 -9.98
C LEU A 58 -3.03 4.64 -9.76
N MET A 59 -3.48 4.69 -8.50
CA MET A 59 -4.89 4.95 -8.20
C MET A 59 -5.34 6.33 -8.71
N ALA A 60 -4.50 7.36 -8.54
CA ALA A 60 -4.80 8.70 -9.01
C ALA A 60 -4.86 8.79 -10.55
N THR A 61 -3.93 8.14 -11.24
CA THR A 61 -3.78 8.28 -12.70
C THR A 61 -4.65 7.33 -13.52
N HIS A 62 -4.90 6.11 -13.02
CA HIS A 62 -5.62 5.08 -13.76
C HIS A 62 -7.05 4.85 -13.25
N ALA A 63 -7.26 4.96 -11.94
CA ALA A 63 -8.58 4.79 -11.32
C ALA A 63 -9.25 6.13 -10.98
N HIS A 64 -8.59 7.26 -11.25
CA HIS A 64 -9.04 8.61 -10.89
C HIS A 64 -9.50 8.72 -9.43
N THR A 65 -8.84 7.99 -8.54
CA THR A 65 -9.16 7.91 -7.12
C THR A 65 -7.97 8.44 -6.33
N LEU A 66 -8.18 9.52 -5.60
CA LEU A 66 -7.17 10.08 -4.70
C LEU A 66 -7.22 9.34 -3.36
N ALA A 67 -6.29 8.41 -3.17
CA ALA A 67 -6.10 7.68 -1.93
C ALA A 67 -4.97 8.30 -1.11
N GLU A 68 -5.08 8.24 0.23
CA GLU A 68 -3.92 8.41 1.11
C GLU A 68 -3.04 7.16 1.08
N GLY A 69 -1.82 7.21 1.62
CA GLY A 69 -0.91 6.05 1.62
C GLY A 69 -1.53 4.78 2.21
N ALA A 70 -2.24 4.88 3.34
CA ALA A 70 -2.90 3.72 3.94
C ALA A 70 -4.04 3.17 3.04
N GLY A 71 -4.76 4.08 2.35
CA GLY A 71 -5.79 3.74 1.38
C GLY A 71 -5.26 2.99 0.16
N ALA A 72 -4.01 3.23 -0.24
CA ALA A 72 -3.38 2.58 -1.39
C ALA A 72 -2.60 1.30 -1.05
N ALA A 73 -2.42 0.97 0.23
CA ALA A 73 -1.59 -0.16 0.66
C ALA A 73 -2.07 -1.52 0.14
N GLY A 74 -3.39 -1.70 -0.03
CA GLY A 74 -3.96 -2.91 -0.63
C GLY A 74 -3.55 -3.11 -2.09
N LEU A 75 -3.47 -2.02 -2.87
CA LEU A 75 -2.97 -2.08 -4.24
C LEU A 75 -1.47 -2.38 -4.26
N ALA A 76 -0.68 -1.77 -3.38
CA ALA A 76 0.75 -2.06 -3.27
C ALA A 76 1.00 -3.54 -2.99
N GLY A 77 0.24 -4.13 -2.07
CA GLY A 77 0.31 -5.57 -1.78
C GLY A 77 -0.05 -6.43 -2.99
N LEU A 78 -1.10 -6.08 -3.73
CA LEU A 78 -1.48 -6.78 -4.96
C LEU A 78 -0.37 -6.71 -6.03
N MET A 79 0.23 -5.54 -6.23
CA MET A 79 1.29 -5.34 -7.23
C MET A 79 2.59 -6.06 -6.86
N ALA A 80 2.83 -6.29 -5.57
CA ALA A 80 4.01 -7.01 -5.08
C ALA A 80 3.88 -8.55 -5.20
N ASP A 81 2.68 -9.08 -5.42
CA ASP A 81 2.42 -10.52 -5.50
C ASP A 81 2.13 -10.97 -6.95
N PRO A 82 3.15 -11.45 -7.69
CA PRO A 82 3.01 -11.85 -9.10
C PRO A 82 2.11 -13.10 -9.27
N THR A 83 1.79 -13.80 -8.19
CA THR A 83 0.95 -15.01 -8.24
C THR A 83 -0.53 -14.68 -8.32
N ARG A 84 -0.93 -13.46 -7.93
CA ARG A 84 -2.32 -13.00 -7.95
C ARG A 84 -2.70 -12.48 -9.32
N GLN A 85 -3.05 -13.42 -10.21
CA GLN A 85 -3.57 -13.11 -11.54
C GLN A 85 -5.10 -13.28 -11.59
N GLY A 86 -5.76 -12.44 -12.40
CA GLY A 86 -7.20 -12.51 -12.64
C GLY A 86 -8.01 -11.46 -11.87
N ARG A 87 -9.32 -11.73 -11.70
CA ARG A 87 -10.23 -10.80 -11.04
C ARG A 87 -9.91 -10.68 -9.56
N CYS A 88 -9.52 -9.48 -9.15
CA CYS A 88 -9.24 -9.15 -7.76
C CYS A 88 -9.95 -7.85 -7.40
N ALA A 89 -10.08 -7.62 -6.10
CA ALA A 89 -10.55 -6.36 -5.55
C ALA A 89 -9.59 -5.93 -4.44
N ILE A 90 -9.37 -4.63 -4.33
CA ILE A 90 -8.64 -3.99 -3.24
C ILE A 90 -9.59 -3.01 -2.56
N ILE A 91 -9.39 -2.79 -1.26
CA ILE A 91 -10.18 -1.83 -0.49
C ILE A 91 -9.38 -0.54 -0.40
N CYS A 92 -9.94 0.55 -0.94
CA CYS A 92 -9.47 1.90 -0.65
C CYS A 92 -9.99 2.32 0.73
N THR A 93 -9.14 2.27 1.76
CA THR A 93 -9.58 2.51 3.15
C THR A 93 -9.72 3.98 3.51
N GLY A 94 -9.12 4.89 2.74
CA GLY A 94 -9.11 6.33 3.03
C GLY A 94 -8.55 7.17 1.88
N GLY A 95 -8.89 8.46 1.89
CA GLY A 95 -8.50 9.44 0.86
C GLY A 95 -8.10 10.80 1.45
N ASN A 96 -7.75 10.86 2.73
CA ASN A 96 -7.36 12.10 3.42
C ASN A 96 -5.88 12.40 3.17
N ALA A 97 -5.47 12.41 1.91
CA ALA A 97 -4.07 12.57 1.52
C ALA A 97 -3.56 13.98 1.86
N GLU A 98 -2.35 14.06 2.39
CA GLU A 98 -1.69 15.34 2.66
C GLU A 98 -0.95 15.88 1.42
N ASP A 99 -0.67 17.18 1.41
CA ASP A 99 0.01 17.86 0.29
C ASP A 99 1.31 17.17 -0.14
N HIS A 100 2.06 16.61 0.80
CA HIS A 100 3.32 15.91 0.51
C HIS A 100 3.12 14.56 -0.20
N GLU A 101 2.03 13.83 0.10
CA GLU A 101 1.67 12.59 -0.59
C GLU A 101 1.18 12.89 -2.02
N LEU A 102 0.38 13.97 -2.15
CA LEU A 102 -0.13 14.44 -3.44
C LEU A 102 1.00 14.93 -4.36
N ALA A 103 1.97 15.68 -3.82
CA ALA A 103 3.13 16.14 -4.57
C ALA A 103 3.92 14.98 -5.19
N GLY A 104 3.97 13.83 -4.52
CA GLY A 104 4.65 12.63 -5.00
C GLY A 104 3.97 11.93 -6.19
N ILE A 105 2.69 12.21 -6.47
CA ILE A 105 1.96 11.60 -7.59
C ILE A 105 2.55 12.05 -8.95
N SER A 106 2.91 13.33 -9.05
CA SER A 106 3.46 13.90 -10.29
C SER A 106 4.83 13.30 -10.65
N ALA A 107 5.64 12.91 -9.65
CA ALA A 107 6.93 12.28 -9.86
C ALA A 107 6.80 10.85 -10.43
N ALA A 108 5.78 10.09 -10.01
CA ALA A 108 5.52 8.75 -10.52
C ALA A 108 4.98 8.76 -11.97
N ALA A 109 4.20 9.78 -12.33
CA ALA A 109 3.66 9.95 -13.68
C ALA A 109 4.75 10.27 -14.73
N GLY A 110 5.88 10.88 -14.32
CA GLY A 110 6.99 11.24 -15.20
C GLY A 110 7.80 10.07 -15.77
N SER A 111 7.74 8.88 -15.15
CA SER A 111 8.47 7.70 -15.64
C SER A 111 7.75 6.94 -16.76
N ALA A 112 6.49 7.29 -17.07
CA ALA A 112 5.68 6.65 -18.10
C ALA A 112 5.66 7.43 -19.44
N VAL A 113 6.27 8.62 -19.51
CA VAL A 113 6.37 9.39 -20.76
C VAL A 113 7.65 8.99 -21.47
N GLY A 114 7.57 7.91 -22.25
CA GLY A 114 8.57 7.61 -23.28
C GLY A 114 8.57 8.74 -24.30
N THR A 115 9.73 9.32 -24.57
CA THR A 115 9.94 10.27 -25.67
C THR A 115 9.51 9.62 -26.98
N ASP A 116 8.53 10.23 -27.64
CA ASP A 116 8.14 9.92 -29.02
C ASP A 116 9.26 10.35 -29.97
N GLU A 117 10.29 9.52 -30.06
CA GLU A 117 11.33 9.56 -31.08
C GLU A 117 10.94 8.53 -32.16
N THR A 118 10.06 8.90 -33.09
CA THR A 118 10.23 8.73 -34.54
C THR A 118 8.95 9.04 -35.32
N LEU A 119 8.98 10.12 -36.09
CA LEU A 119 8.41 10.18 -37.46
C LEU A 119 8.97 11.42 -38.18
N SER A 120 10.25 11.35 -38.55
CA SER A 120 10.73 12.03 -39.75
C SER A 120 10.81 10.99 -40.87
N ARG A 121 9.86 11.08 -41.81
CA ARG A 121 10.01 10.70 -43.21
C ARG A 121 9.15 11.63 -44.06
#